data_AF-A0A8H4PM90-F1
#
_entry.id   AF-A0A8H4PM90-F1
#
_cell.length_a   1.000
_cell.length_b   1.000
_cell.length_c   1.000
_cell.angle_alpha   90.00
_cell.angle_beta   90.00
_cell.angle_gamma   90.00
#
_symmetry.space_group_name_H-M   'P 1'
#
loop_
_entity.id
_entity.type
_entity.pdbx_description
1 polymer ?
#
loop_
_entity_poly.entity_id
_entity_poly.type
_entity_poly.pdbx_seq_one_letter_code
_entity_poly.pdbx_strand_id
1 'polypeptide(L)'
;MHANIAHRGQFPCPYKSNIGCETLFNDSTEANAHGKNVHERYFCKVPNCVDTVMGYSLTWSGYWQKHRQIHARAAGVSEDSVPEPKKVIIPAPDAVNDESEDGMVESDAVEDDTIDEDPTEDEAVEAGDRVFPLARPTFNIDTVEDRKTSLRERNDKLVKGKHHLPYHGNIAVYEDVPVTNLLYILPDSTRSLRRFYGLNCAGPSKPINKTVVGRCPTNSILNYDTAPVVVANPAGGITRLSPRCVECQANYAFHCALDKYGLLGEDSVATCAVQDCFNVRFLTSTLCRNHLSTWTVPVQTEDLDPLKATLSPALATRWNAEPPMERMVSLLYSIQAGKSHESELRFLDLEFNSSTKMVFEIGMCNAKGDITLDYRTRYNPQVLNAIEVGRSRPNTYMDRLIESSTKKHNCRDSRMTARQVAEKLREQGVGPRTLFVTWHVSSLDLSALREWLESEGEHRVLPDDSQCLPIIMYFRRNLKTVKLKDGRMFPLRLPLIFPLFHGLRHELAGRNHHAVVDAQQLYHMVEIFAMLCRSPKDRPKDWLSHLQQAPGQSGLRQTALETFWKKTG
;
A
#
# COMPACT_ATOMS: atom_id res chain seq x y z
N MET A 1 -6.43 0.94 56.12
CA MET A 1 -5.54 1.52 57.16
C MET A 1 -4.30 0.67 57.44
N HIS A 2 -4.38 -0.67 57.53
CA HIS A 2 -3.22 -1.55 57.79
C HIS A 2 -2.11 -1.45 56.73
N ALA A 3 -2.47 -1.30 55.44
CA ALA A 3 -1.51 -1.28 54.35
C ALA A 3 -0.59 -0.04 54.33
N ASN A 4 -1.11 1.16 54.63
CA ASN A 4 -0.31 2.38 54.65
C ASN A 4 0.73 2.40 55.79
N ILE A 5 0.43 1.73 56.90
CA ILE A 5 1.34 1.64 58.06
C ILE A 5 2.43 0.58 57.81
N ALA A 6 2.07 -0.56 57.22
CA ALA A 6 3.01 -1.66 56.97
C ALA A 6 4.02 -1.37 55.83
N HIS A 7 3.62 -0.57 54.84
CA HIS A 7 4.38 -0.39 53.61
C HIS A 7 5.00 1.01 53.45
N ARG A 8 4.93 1.87 54.47
CA ARG A 8 5.48 3.25 54.46
C ARG A 8 5.06 4.08 53.23
N GLY A 9 3.85 3.84 52.71
CA GLY A 9 3.34 4.50 51.49
C GLY A 9 3.91 3.99 50.17
N GLN A 10 4.71 2.91 50.15
CA GLN A 10 5.22 2.28 48.93
C GLN A 10 4.82 0.81 48.83
N PHE A 11 4.04 0.48 47.81
CA PHE A 11 3.51 -0.86 47.57
C PHE A 11 4.45 -1.62 46.62
N PRO A 12 5.08 -2.72 47.06
CA PRO A 12 5.91 -3.52 46.16
C PRO A 12 5.06 -4.25 45.13
N CYS A 13 5.65 -4.55 43.96
CA CYS A 13 5.04 -5.44 42.99
C CYS A 13 4.56 -6.75 43.68
N PRO A 14 3.32 -7.23 43.40
CA PRO A 14 2.78 -8.44 44.02
C PRO A 14 3.60 -9.70 43.70
N TYR A 15 4.47 -9.65 42.69
CA TYR A 15 5.34 -10.74 42.29
C TYR A 15 6.78 -10.62 42.85
N LYS A 16 7.07 -9.67 43.75
CA LYS A 16 8.38 -9.49 44.38
C LYS A 16 8.95 -10.77 44.98
N SER A 17 8.15 -11.53 45.72
CA SER A 17 8.59 -12.80 46.34
C SER A 17 8.81 -13.93 45.34
N ASN A 18 8.10 -13.91 44.21
CA ASN A 18 8.06 -15.03 43.28
C ASN A 18 9.13 -14.95 42.19
N ILE A 19 9.39 -13.73 41.69
CA ILE A 19 10.29 -13.48 40.55
C ILE A 19 11.28 -12.34 40.83
N GLY A 20 11.34 -11.82 42.05
CA GLY A 20 12.31 -10.79 42.43
C GLY A 20 12.05 -9.39 41.85
N CYS A 21 10.83 -9.07 41.41
CA CYS A 21 10.52 -7.72 40.92
C CYS A 21 10.58 -6.70 42.07
N GLU A 22 11.54 -5.77 42.01
CA GLU A 22 11.78 -4.79 43.08
C GLU A 22 11.00 -3.49 42.93
N THR A 23 10.23 -3.33 41.84
CA THR A 23 9.48 -2.10 41.56
C THR A 23 8.48 -1.77 42.68
N LEU A 24 8.47 -0.50 43.08
CA LEU A 24 7.62 0.06 44.13
C LEU A 24 6.66 1.11 43.54
N PHE A 25 5.45 1.18 44.09
CA PHE A 25 4.37 2.05 43.61
C PHE A 25 3.78 2.88 44.75
N ASN A 26 3.13 3.99 44.45
CA ASN A 26 2.56 4.86 45.48
C ASN A 26 1.23 4.32 46.03
N ASP A 27 0.55 3.46 45.26
CA ASP A 27 -0.64 2.76 45.71
C ASP A 27 -0.70 1.27 45.28
N SER A 28 -1.56 0.51 45.95
CA SER A 28 -1.74 -0.93 45.69
C SER A 28 -2.40 -1.22 44.34
N THR A 29 -3.17 -0.29 43.79
CA THR A 29 -3.85 -0.45 42.50
C THR A 29 -2.83 -0.42 41.38
N GLU A 30 -1.90 0.53 41.40
CA GLU A 30 -0.75 0.62 40.50
C GLU A 30 0.14 -0.61 40.60
N ALA A 31 0.48 -1.06 41.81
CA ALA A 31 1.28 -2.27 41.99
C ALA A 31 0.60 -3.52 41.39
N ASN A 32 -0.71 -3.67 41.58
CA ASN A 32 -1.49 -4.76 41.00
C ASN A 32 -1.62 -4.64 39.47
N ALA A 33 -1.81 -3.42 38.96
CA ALA A 33 -1.85 -3.15 37.53
C ALA A 33 -0.50 -3.48 36.88
N HIS A 34 0.62 -3.07 37.48
CA HIS A 34 1.96 -3.48 37.07
C HIS A 34 2.11 -5.00 37.10
N GLY A 35 1.71 -5.66 38.19
CA GLY A 35 1.69 -7.11 38.29
C GLY A 35 1.02 -7.79 37.10
N LYS A 36 -0.20 -7.36 36.79
CA LYS A 36 -1.00 -7.87 35.67
C LYS A 36 -0.39 -7.54 34.31
N ASN A 37 0.05 -6.31 34.10
CA ASN A 37 0.47 -5.84 32.78
C ASN A 37 1.91 -6.23 32.41
N VAL A 38 2.78 -6.39 33.40
CA VAL A 38 4.21 -6.69 33.18
C VAL A 38 4.49 -8.18 33.33
N HIS A 39 3.94 -8.81 34.37
CA HIS A 39 4.32 -10.18 34.74
C HIS A 39 3.32 -11.25 34.33
N GLU A 40 2.02 -10.93 34.23
CA GLU A 40 1.02 -11.90 33.83
C GLU A 40 0.91 -12.00 32.31
N ARG A 41 1.30 -13.15 31.76
CA ARG A 41 1.11 -13.49 30.35
C ARG A 41 0.11 -14.63 30.22
N TYR A 42 -0.83 -14.49 29.29
CA TYR A 42 -1.80 -15.55 28.99
C TYR A 42 -1.48 -16.17 27.63
N PHE A 43 -1.35 -17.50 27.58
CA PHE A 43 -1.11 -18.24 26.34
C PHE A 43 -2.33 -19.09 25.99
N CYS A 44 -2.76 -19.02 24.73
CA CYS A 44 -3.88 -19.82 24.27
C CYS A 44 -3.51 -21.32 24.30
N LYS A 45 -4.37 -22.15 24.90
CA LYS A 45 -4.15 -23.61 24.96
C LYS A 45 -4.64 -24.35 23.72
N VAL A 46 -5.33 -23.67 22.80
CA VAL A 46 -5.78 -24.27 21.54
C VAL A 46 -4.54 -24.70 20.74
N PRO A 47 -4.41 -26.00 20.40
CA PRO A 47 -3.26 -26.50 19.65
C PRO A 47 -3.06 -25.72 18.34
N ASN A 48 -1.82 -25.37 18.05
CA ASN A 48 -1.43 -24.62 16.85
C ASN A 48 -2.10 -23.24 16.70
N CYS A 49 -2.64 -22.66 17.78
CA CYS A 49 -3.01 -21.26 17.75
C CYS A 49 -1.80 -20.40 17.35
N VAL A 50 -1.97 -19.50 16.37
CA VAL A 50 -0.89 -18.68 15.81
C VAL A 50 -0.20 -17.85 16.88
N ASP A 51 -0.95 -17.26 17.81
CA ASP A 51 -0.39 -16.45 18.89
C ASP A 51 0.47 -17.33 19.82
N THR A 52 0.00 -18.53 20.16
CA THR A 52 0.78 -19.50 20.95
C THR A 52 2.01 -20.02 20.22
N VAL A 53 1.90 -20.36 18.93
CA VAL A 53 3.03 -20.83 18.12
C VAL A 53 4.11 -19.77 18.06
N MET A 54 3.73 -18.50 17.86
CA MET A 54 4.65 -17.38 17.86
C MET A 54 5.25 -17.07 19.24
N GLY A 55 4.66 -17.58 20.33
CA GLY A 55 5.02 -17.16 21.69
C GLY A 55 4.45 -15.78 22.05
N TYR A 56 3.43 -15.31 21.34
CA TYR A 56 2.73 -14.07 21.62
C TYR A 56 1.81 -14.25 22.82
N SER A 57 2.01 -13.43 23.86
CA SER A 57 1.16 -13.42 25.04
C SER A 57 -0.07 -12.53 24.85
N LEU A 58 -1.23 -13.01 25.30
CA LEU A 58 -2.44 -12.21 25.44
C LEU A 58 -2.31 -11.41 26.74
N THR A 59 -2.12 -10.10 26.68
CA THR A 59 -1.71 -9.28 27.84
C THR A 59 -2.87 -8.69 28.66
N TRP A 60 -4.12 -8.87 28.23
CA TRP A 60 -5.28 -8.26 28.89
C TRP A 60 -6.51 -9.19 28.92
N SER A 61 -7.30 -9.12 30.00
CA SER A 61 -8.44 -10.01 30.25
C SER A 61 -9.51 -9.94 29.16
N GLY A 62 -9.85 -8.75 28.65
CA GLY A 62 -10.83 -8.64 27.56
C GLY A 62 -10.28 -9.06 26.19
N TYR A 63 -8.95 -9.04 25.99
CA TYR A 63 -8.36 -9.50 24.72
C TYR A 63 -8.43 -11.02 24.58
N TRP A 64 -8.20 -11.77 25.67
CA TRP A 64 -8.30 -13.23 25.59
C TRP A 64 -9.73 -13.71 25.40
N GLN A 65 -10.75 -13.03 25.97
CA GLN A 65 -12.16 -13.36 25.73
C GLN A 65 -12.51 -13.22 24.24
N LYS A 66 -12.14 -12.09 23.62
CA LYS A 66 -12.30 -11.89 22.17
C LYS A 66 -11.54 -12.96 21.36
N HIS A 67 -10.32 -13.30 21.78
CA HIS A 67 -9.53 -14.37 21.14
C HIS A 67 -10.23 -15.74 21.26
N ARG A 68 -10.83 -16.05 22.41
CA ARG A 68 -11.58 -17.30 22.66
C ARG A 68 -12.83 -17.40 21.80
N GLN A 69 -13.56 -16.29 21.64
CA GLN A 69 -14.72 -16.22 20.75
C GLN A 69 -14.37 -16.55 19.29
N ILE A 70 -13.17 -16.18 18.84
CA ILE A 70 -12.69 -16.54 17.49
C ILE A 70 -12.57 -18.06 17.37
N HIS A 71 -11.96 -18.74 18.34
CA HIS A 71 -11.85 -20.21 18.34
C HIS A 71 -13.20 -20.89 18.47
N ALA A 72 -14.09 -20.37 19.33
CA ALA A 72 -15.43 -20.90 19.53
C ALA A 72 -16.24 -20.86 18.21
N ARG A 73 -16.26 -19.70 17.55
CA ARG A 73 -16.91 -19.49 16.25
C ARG A 73 -16.31 -20.40 15.17
N ALA A 74 -14.99 -20.53 15.16
CA ALA A 74 -14.27 -21.34 14.18
C ALA A 74 -14.56 -22.84 14.29
N ALA A 75 -14.66 -23.35 15.51
CA ALA A 75 -14.96 -24.75 15.78
C ALA A 75 -16.47 -25.04 15.81
N GLY A 76 -17.33 -24.01 15.76
CA GLY A 76 -18.77 -24.16 15.88
C GLY A 76 -19.19 -24.67 17.27
N VAL A 77 -18.45 -24.33 18.31
CA VAL A 77 -18.69 -24.77 19.70
C VAL A 77 -19.02 -23.58 20.60
N SER A 78 -19.60 -23.85 21.77
CA SER A 78 -19.81 -22.80 22.78
C SER A 78 -18.47 -22.21 23.23
N GLU A 79 -18.47 -20.93 23.63
CA GLU A 79 -17.26 -20.30 24.16
C GLU A 79 -16.67 -21.11 25.32
N ASP A 80 -17.55 -21.63 26.18
CA ASP A 80 -17.22 -22.47 27.34
C ASP A 80 -16.44 -23.75 27.00
N SER A 81 -16.59 -24.25 25.78
CA SER A 81 -15.88 -25.43 25.30
C SER A 81 -14.42 -25.12 24.87
N VAL A 82 -14.05 -23.85 24.71
CA VAL A 82 -12.68 -23.46 24.38
C VAL A 82 -11.84 -23.41 25.66
N PRO A 83 -10.69 -24.13 25.73
CA PRO A 83 -9.85 -24.17 26.91
C PRO A 83 -9.41 -22.79 27.39
N GLU A 84 -9.48 -22.55 28.70
CA GLU A 84 -8.98 -21.31 29.30
C GLU A 84 -7.47 -21.14 29.07
N PRO A 85 -7.01 -19.92 28.80
CA PRO A 85 -5.59 -19.67 28.56
C PRO A 85 -4.74 -20.03 29.78
N LYS A 86 -3.51 -20.47 29.52
CA LYS A 86 -2.54 -20.72 30.59
C LYS A 86 -1.94 -19.37 31.03
N LYS A 87 -2.22 -18.96 32.26
CA LYS A 87 -1.52 -17.85 32.92
C LYS A 87 -0.10 -18.29 33.27
N VAL A 88 0.88 -17.50 32.88
CA VAL A 88 2.31 -17.68 33.15
C VAL A 88 2.84 -16.39 33.75
N ILE A 89 3.57 -16.50 34.86
CA ILE A 89 4.25 -15.37 35.49
C ILE A 89 5.65 -15.29 34.91
N ILE A 90 5.99 -14.17 34.29
CA ILE A 90 7.34 -13.93 33.73
C ILE A 90 8.10 -12.92 34.60
N PRO A 91 9.43 -13.09 34.76
CA PRO A 91 10.29 -12.05 35.30
C PRO A 91 10.05 -10.72 34.57
N ALA A 92 10.19 -9.59 35.27
CA ALA A 92 10.32 -8.32 34.56
C ALA A 92 11.49 -8.47 33.57
N PRO A 93 11.37 -7.97 32.32
CA PRO A 93 12.56 -7.81 31.50
C PRO A 93 13.55 -7.02 32.35
N ASP A 94 14.79 -7.52 32.47
CA ASP A 94 15.85 -6.80 33.18
C ASP A 94 15.78 -5.35 32.71
N ALA A 95 15.63 -4.41 33.65
CA ALA A 95 15.62 -3.00 33.35
C ALA A 95 17.01 -2.67 32.78
N VAL A 96 17.18 -2.87 31.48
CA VAL A 96 18.14 -2.10 30.72
C VAL A 96 17.67 -0.67 30.94
N ASN A 97 18.44 0.09 31.72
CA ASN A 97 18.14 1.48 32.11
C ASN A 97 17.85 2.34 30.88
N ASP A 98 16.62 2.27 30.40
CA ASP A 98 16.07 3.08 29.34
C ASP A 98 15.08 4.01 30.05
N GLU A 99 15.62 5.10 30.59
CA GLU A 99 14.88 6.15 31.32
C GLU A 99 13.98 6.97 30.37
N SER A 100 13.16 6.32 29.56
CA SER A 100 12.08 6.99 28.83
C SER A 100 10.80 6.88 29.64
N GLU A 101 10.42 7.98 30.30
CA GLU A 101 9.12 8.13 30.96
C GLU A 101 7.97 7.77 30.00
N ASP A 102 7.23 6.71 30.35
CA ASP A 102 6.06 6.24 29.62
C ASP A 102 4.83 7.12 29.93
N GLY A 103 4.50 8.02 29.01
CA GLY A 103 3.13 8.50 28.83
C GLY A 103 2.32 7.45 28.06
N MET A 104 1.48 6.67 28.75
CA MET A 104 0.48 5.83 28.09
C MET A 104 -0.51 6.73 27.34
N VAL A 105 -0.46 6.70 26.00
CA VAL A 105 -1.56 7.19 25.17
C VAL A 105 -2.63 6.11 25.14
N GLU A 106 -3.77 6.38 25.76
CA GLU A 106 -5.00 5.62 25.55
C GLU A 106 -5.30 5.63 24.04
N SER A 107 -5.16 4.48 23.38
CA SER A 107 -5.65 4.32 22.02
C SER A 107 -7.16 4.10 22.13
N ASP A 108 -7.91 5.19 22.14
CA ASP A 108 -9.36 5.16 22.11
C ASP A 108 -9.85 4.36 20.91
N ALA A 109 -10.86 3.53 21.20
CA ALA A 109 -11.69 2.94 20.19
C ALA A 109 -12.27 4.08 19.34
N VAL A 110 -11.97 4.07 18.04
CA VAL A 110 -12.65 4.91 17.07
C VAL A 110 -14.10 4.44 17.01
N GLU A 111 -14.94 5.05 17.84
CA GLU A 111 -16.36 5.17 17.59
C GLU A 111 -16.58 6.36 16.65
N ASP A 112 -17.25 6.03 15.56
CA ASP A 112 -17.76 6.84 14.47
C ASP A 112 -18.98 7.61 14.97
N ASP A 113 -18.91 8.95 15.05
CA ASP A 113 -19.93 9.89 14.52
C ASP A 113 -19.87 11.30 15.15
N THR A 114 -19.89 12.30 14.25
CA THR A 114 -20.56 13.63 14.33
C THR A 114 -19.93 14.86 15.04
N ILE A 115 -19.53 15.82 14.18
CA ILE A 115 -19.92 17.26 14.10
C ILE A 115 -18.80 18.32 14.12
N ASP A 116 -19.01 19.24 13.18
CA ASP A 116 -18.38 20.49 12.76
C ASP A 116 -17.85 21.44 13.84
N GLU A 117 -16.75 22.17 13.54
CA GLU A 117 -16.80 23.61 13.18
C GLU A 117 -15.43 24.16 12.75
N ASP A 118 -15.50 25.25 11.98
CA ASP A 118 -14.55 25.93 11.07
C ASP A 118 -13.50 26.82 11.81
N PRO A 119 -12.63 27.62 11.14
CA PRO A 119 -11.25 27.80 11.56
C PRO A 119 -11.03 29.20 12.16
N THR A 120 -9.86 29.42 12.74
CA THR A 120 -9.36 30.79 12.97
C THR A 120 -7.95 30.93 12.45
N GLU A 121 -7.72 32.12 11.91
CA GLU A 121 -6.59 32.61 11.13
C GLU A 121 -5.37 32.97 12.00
N ASP A 122 -4.29 33.28 11.28
CA ASP A 122 -3.13 34.11 11.64
C ASP A 122 -2.04 33.53 12.55
N GLU A 123 -0.82 33.38 12.00
CA GLU A 123 0.15 34.47 12.01
C GLU A 123 1.44 34.11 11.24
N ALA A 124 1.95 35.12 10.53
CA ALA A 124 3.20 35.10 9.80
C ALA A 124 4.41 35.28 10.75
N VAL A 125 5.52 34.60 10.46
CA VAL A 125 6.84 35.00 10.98
C VAL A 125 7.88 34.90 9.87
N GLU A 126 8.58 36.01 9.67
CA GLU A 126 9.67 36.23 8.73
C GLU A 126 11.00 35.58 9.15
N ALA A 127 11.87 35.49 8.13
CA ALA A 127 13.33 35.68 8.14
C ALA A 127 14.25 34.49 8.51
N GLY A 128 15.23 34.26 7.62
CA GLY A 128 16.40 33.46 7.95
C GLY A 128 17.30 33.07 6.79
N ASP A 129 17.85 34.06 6.05
CA ASP A 129 18.99 33.87 5.14
C ASP A 129 20.16 33.18 5.86
N ARG A 130 20.61 32.03 5.36
CA ARG A 130 21.96 31.50 5.63
C ARG A 130 22.57 30.86 4.39
N VAL A 131 23.38 31.67 3.72
CA VAL A 131 24.42 31.27 2.76
C VAL A 131 25.49 30.46 3.50
N PHE A 132 25.79 29.24 3.04
CA PHE A 132 27.00 28.50 3.41
C PHE A 132 27.91 28.30 2.19
N PRO A 133 29.24 28.45 2.36
CA PRO A 133 30.18 28.50 1.26
C PRO A 133 30.50 27.13 0.67
N LEU A 134 30.67 27.15 -0.66
CA LEU A 134 31.15 26.08 -1.52
C LEU A 134 32.55 25.60 -1.09
N ALA A 135 32.68 24.32 -0.74
CA ALA A 135 33.95 23.60 -0.78
C ALA A 135 34.00 22.78 -2.07
N ARG A 136 34.99 23.06 -2.92
CA ARG A 136 35.33 22.26 -4.10
C ARG A 136 36.19 21.04 -3.71
N PRO A 137 36.15 19.95 -4.50
CA PRO A 137 36.61 18.63 -4.09
C PRO A 137 38.10 18.43 -4.30
N THR A 138 38.73 17.63 -3.44
CA THR A 138 39.96 16.92 -3.79
C THR A 138 39.61 15.47 -4.09
N PHE A 139 40.04 15.04 -5.27
CA PHE A 139 39.82 13.71 -5.83
C PHE A 139 40.67 12.68 -5.08
N ASN A 140 40.05 11.58 -4.66
CA ASN A 140 40.70 10.27 -4.67
C ASN A 140 39.68 9.27 -5.23
N ILE A 141 39.92 8.84 -6.47
CA ILE A 141 39.17 7.77 -7.10
C ILE A 141 39.84 6.48 -6.63
N ASP A 142 39.26 5.84 -5.62
CA ASP A 142 39.57 4.44 -5.35
C ASP A 142 39.10 3.61 -6.53
N THR A 143 40.00 2.83 -7.12
CA THR A 143 39.66 1.99 -8.26
C THR A 143 38.76 0.83 -7.81
N VAL A 144 38.02 0.25 -8.76
CA VAL A 144 37.21 -0.96 -8.50
C VAL A 144 38.07 -2.09 -7.92
N GLU A 145 39.36 -2.13 -8.23
CA GLU A 145 40.28 -3.14 -7.70
C GLU A 145 40.74 -2.86 -6.27
N ASP A 146 40.80 -1.60 -5.84
CA ASP A 146 41.07 -1.26 -4.44
C ASP A 146 39.91 -1.71 -3.53
N ARG A 147 38.68 -1.57 -4.02
CA ARG A 147 37.48 -2.08 -3.32
C ARG A 147 37.43 -3.60 -3.27
N LYS A 148 37.79 -4.29 -4.35
CA LYS A 148 37.85 -5.77 -4.38
C LYS A 148 38.93 -6.31 -3.47
N THR A 149 40.08 -5.65 -3.40
CA THR A 149 41.20 -6.05 -2.53
C THR A 149 40.85 -5.88 -1.06
N SER A 150 40.25 -4.74 -0.68
CA SER A 150 39.76 -4.50 0.68
C SER A 150 38.67 -5.50 1.11
N LEU A 151 37.80 -5.92 0.19
CA LEU A 151 36.79 -6.97 0.42
C LEU A 151 37.41 -8.36 0.63
N ARG A 152 38.43 -8.72 -0.16
CA ARG A 152 39.15 -10.00 0.01
C ARG A 152 39.88 -10.06 1.35
N GLU A 153 40.58 -8.99 1.73
CA GLU A 153 41.27 -8.93 3.02
C GLU A 153 40.31 -8.96 4.22
N ARG A 154 39.11 -8.39 4.09
CA ARG A 154 38.05 -8.50 5.11
C ARG A 154 37.50 -9.91 5.22
N ASN A 155 37.24 -10.57 4.10
CA ASN A 155 36.70 -11.93 4.08
C ASN A 155 37.72 -12.96 4.59
N ASP A 156 39.00 -12.81 4.25
CA ASP A 156 40.07 -13.69 4.76
C ASP A 156 40.27 -13.59 6.28
N LYS A 157 39.99 -12.42 6.86
CA LYS A 157 40.00 -12.23 8.32
C LYS A 157 38.80 -12.89 9.00
N LEU A 158 37.68 -13.05 8.30
CA LEU A 158 36.46 -13.67 8.83
C LEU A 158 36.50 -15.20 8.73
N VAL A 159 37.12 -15.76 7.68
CA VAL A 159 37.18 -17.21 7.44
C VAL A 159 38.18 -17.94 8.36
N LYS A 160 39.18 -17.23 8.93
CA LYS A 160 40.17 -17.84 9.83
C LYS A 160 39.69 -18.05 11.28
N GLY A 161 38.41 -17.80 11.58
CA GLY A 161 37.83 -18.01 12.90
C GLY A 161 36.78 -19.13 12.94
N LYS A 162 37.21 -20.32 13.39
CA LYS A 162 36.43 -21.46 13.95
C LYS A 162 35.91 -22.57 13.01
N HIS A 163 36.55 -23.73 13.21
CA HIS A 163 36.07 -25.13 13.23
C HIS A 163 35.13 -25.68 12.14
N HIS A 164 35.70 -26.61 11.36
CA HIS A 164 35.04 -27.57 10.48
C HIS A 164 34.17 -28.60 11.21
N LEU A 165 32.97 -28.86 10.69
CA LEU A 165 32.37 -30.19 10.60
C LEU A 165 31.71 -30.37 9.22
N PRO A 166 31.81 -31.54 8.57
CA PRO A 166 31.33 -31.74 7.21
C PRO A 166 29.87 -32.21 7.20
N TYR A 167 29.04 -31.61 6.35
CA TYR A 167 27.75 -32.18 5.96
C TYR A 167 27.60 -32.09 4.45
N HIS A 168 27.48 -33.24 3.79
CA HIS A 168 27.21 -33.37 2.36
C HIS A 168 25.69 -33.35 2.12
N GLY A 169 25.22 -32.34 1.41
CA GLY A 169 23.86 -32.28 0.86
C GLY A 169 23.82 -31.23 -0.23
N ASN A 170 23.83 -31.68 -1.49
CA ASN A 170 23.79 -30.81 -2.67
C ASN A 170 22.42 -30.12 -2.78
N ILE A 171 22.33 -28.88 -2.30
CA ILE A 171 21.31 -27.92 -2.73
C ILE A 171 22.06 -26.88 -3.55
N ALA A 172 21.68 -26.73 -4.81
CA ALA A 172 22.16 -25.63 -5.65
C ALA A 172 21.64 -24.31 -5.05
N VAL A 173 22.50 -23.64 -4.29
CA VAL A 173 22.28 -22.26 -3.83
C VAL A 173 22.48 -21.37 -5.05
N TYR A 174 21.48 -20.53 -5.33
CA TYR A 174 21.64 -19.41 -6.25
C TYR A 174 22.66 -18.42 -5.63
N GLU A 175 23.91 -18.55 -6.02
CA GLU A 175 24.91 -17.51 -5.87
C GLU A 175 24.62 -16.44 -6.92
N ASP A 176 24.05 -15.29 -6.49
CA ASP A 176 24.26 -13.94 -7.05
C ASP A 176 23.12 -12.96 -6.69
N VAL A 177 22.88 -12.79 -5.38
CA VAL A 177 22.28 -11.54 -4.88
C VAL A 177 23.08 -11.09 -3.66
N PRO A 178 23.78 -9.94 -3.68
CA PRO A 178 24.45 -9.44 -2.50
C PRO A 178 23.40 -8.99 -1.48
N VAL A 179 23.29 -9.73 -0.38
CA VAL A 179 22.60 -9.26 0.83
C VAL A 179 23.50 -8.19 1.45
N THR A 180 23.33 -6.94 1.02
CA THR A 180 23.96 -5.80 1.69
C THR A 180 23.28 -5.60 3.04
N ASN A 181 24.02 -5.87 4.12
CA ASN A 181 23.69 -5.47 5.48
C ASN A 181 23.58 -3.95 5.56
N LEU A 182 22.36 -3.41 5.43
CA LEU A 182 22.04 -2.05 5.85
C LEU A 182 21.58 -2.11 7.31
N LEU A 183 22.55 -2.01 8.22
CA LEU A 183 22.31 -1.75 9.63
C LEU A 183 21.95 -0.24 9.75
N TYR A 184 20.67 0.09 9.58
CA TYR A 184 20.19 1.43 9.89
C TYR A 184 20.21 1.63 11.41
N ILE A 185 20.80 2.74 11.86
CA ILE A 185 20.54 3.30 13.20
C ILE A 185 19.07 3.74 13.18
N LEU A 186 18.19 2.97 13.81
CA LEU A 186 16.78 3.27 13.85
C LEU A 186 16.48 4.20 15.06
N PRO A 187 15.82 5.35 14.85
CA PRO A 187 15.43 6.26 15.94
C PRO A 187 14.40 5.61 16.88
N ASP A 188 14.29 6.10 18.12
CA ASP A 188 13.50 5.53 19.24
C ASP A 188 12.00 5.29 18.98
N SER A 189 11.46 5.75 17.84
CA SER A 189 10.11 5.38 17.35
C SER A 189 9.97 3.91 16.91
N THR A 190 10.95 3.05 17.20
CA THR A 190 11.01 1.61 16.83
C THR A 190 10.04 0.67 17.54
N ARG A 191 9.17 1.14 18.44
CA ARG A 191 8.20 0.26 19.15
C ARG A 191 7.37 -0.58 18.18
N SER A 192 7.02 -0.04 17.01
CA SER A 192 6.30 -0.78 15.96
C SER A 192 7.13 -1.86 15.27
N LEU A 193 8.44 -1.65 15.10
CA LEU A 193 9.38 -2.60 14.50
C LEU A 193 9.62 -3.82 15.37
N ARG A 194 9.64 -3.64 16.70
CA ARG A 194 9.95 -4.69 17.68
C ARG A 194 8.80 -5.66 17.94
N ARG A 195 7.59 -5.43 17.40
CA ARG A 195 6.38 -6.20 17.74
C ARG A 195 6.53 -7.73 17.62
N PHE A 196 7.36 -8.20 16.69
CA PHE A 196 7.62 -9.63 16.49
C PHE A 196 9.07 -10.04 16.73
N TYR A 197 9.93 -9.13 17.20
CA TYR A 197 11.32 -9.46 17.47
C TYR A 197 11.41 -10.45 18.64
N GLY A 198 12.19 -11.52 18.47
CA GLY A 198 12.35 -12.59 19.45
C GLY A 198 11.21 -13.61 19.49
N LEU A 199 10.16 -13.44 18.68
CA LEU A 199 9.05 -14.39 18.59
C LEU A 199 9.36 -15.55 17.64
N ASN A 200 8.67 -16.68 17.79
CA ASN A 200 8.79 -17.78 16.84
C ASN A 200 8.08 -17.44 15.52
N CYS A 201 8.59 -17.95 14.42
CA CYS A 201 7.93 -17.86 13.11
C CYS A 201 6.58 -18.60 13.11
N ALA A 202 5.54 -17.94 12.62
CA ALA A 202 4.20 -18.52 12.50
C ALA A 202 4.04 -19.62 11.43
N GLY A 203 5.10 -19.96 10.69
CA GLY A 203 5.09 -21.01 9.65
C GLY A 203 4.71 -20.52 8.25
N PRO A 204 4.71 -21.40 7.22
CA PRO A 204 4.50 -21.03 5.82
C PRO A 204 3.03 -20.94 5.41
N SER A 205 2.12 -21.58 6.14
CA SER A 205 0.71 -21.69 5.74
C SER A 205 -0.13 -20.48 6.18
N LYS A 206 -1.20 -20.22 5.42
CA LYS A 206 -2.24 -19.26 5.82
C LYS A 206 -2.94 -19.79 7.08
N PRO A 207 -3.03 -19.02 8.18
CA PRO A 207 -3.75 -19.47 9.36
C PRO A 207 -5.23 -19.58 9.02
N ILE A 208 -5.83 -20.71 9.34
CA ILE A 208 -7.27 -20.92 9.21
C ILE A 208 -7.84 -20.70 10.60
N ASN A 209 -8.67 -19.68 10.76
CA ASN A 209 -9.29 -19.36 12.04
C ASN A 209 -8.30 -19.22 13.21
N LYS A 210 -7.19 -18.49 12.99
CA LYS A 210 -6.09 -18.33 13.98
C LYS A 210 -5.34 -19.61 14.32
N THR A 211 -5.54 -20.72 13.60
CA THR A 211 -4.76 -21.94 13.74
C THR A 211 -3.80 -22.10 12.57
N VAL A 212 -2.52 -22.33 12.85
CA VAL A 212 -1.52 -22.61 11.82
C VAL A 212 -1.60 -24.07 11.39
N VAL A 213 -1.62 -24.30 10.08
CA VAL A 213 -1.72 -25.65 9.51
C VAL A 213 -0.34 -26.34 9.47
N GLY A 214 0.74 -25.56 9.33
CA GLY A 214 2.12 -26.05 9.38
C GLY A 214 3.00 -25.11 10.20
N ARG A 215 3.86 -25.67 11.05
CA ARG A 215 4.86 -24.91 11.81
C ARG A 215 6.03 -24.50 10.91
N CYS A 216 6.83 -23.54 11.37
CA CYS A 216 8.07 -23.18 10.70
C CYS A 216 9.02 -24.40 10.67
N PRO A 217 9.45 -24.89 9.48
CA PRO A 217 10.30 -26.07 9.37
C PRO A 217 11.65 -25.91 10.08
N THR A 218 12.15 -24.69 10.13
CA THR A 218 13.44 -24.33 10.74
C THR A 218 13.29 -23.79 12.16
N ASN A 219 12.06 -23.75 12.70
CA ASN A 219 11.75 -23.19 14.02
C ASN A 219 12.41 -21.82 14.26
N SER A 220 12.44 -20.95 13.24
CA SER A 220 13.17 -19.69 13.30
C SER A 220 12.61 -18.76 14.37
N ILE A 221 13.51 -18.11 15.10
CA ILE A 221 13.22 -16.92 15.92
C ILE A 221 13.32 -15.69 15.02
N LEU A 222 12.30 -14.85 15.05
CA LEU A 222 12.18 -13.66 14.22
C LEU A 222 13.09 -12.54 14.74
N ASN A 223 13.98 -12.07 13.88
CA ASN A 223 14.84 -10.91 14.10
C ASN A 223 15.08 -10.24 12.73
N TYR A 224 15.99 -9.26 12.66
CA TYR A 224 16.29 -8.55 11.42
C TYR A 224 17.00 -9.39 10.35
N ASP A 225 17.64 -10.51 10.74
CA ASP A 225 18.32 -11.42 9.82
C ASP A 225 17.38 -12.51 9.30
N THR A 226 16.41 -12.93 10.12
CA THR A 226 15.55 -14.08 9.81
C THR A 226 14.18 -13.69 9.27
N ALA A 227 13.72 -12.45 9.47
CA ALA A 227 12.38 -12.01 9.08
C ALA A 227 12.42 -10.72 8.23
N PRO A 228 11.63 -10.63 7.15
CA PRO A 228 11.57 -9.43 6.33
C PRO A 228 10.85 -8.31 7.07
N VAL A 229 11.28 -7.07 6.85
CA VAL A 229 10.54 -5.88 7.28
C VAL A 229 9.41 -5.61 6.28
N VAL A 230 8.19 -5.51 6.78
CA VAL A 230 6.98 -5.25 5.99
C VAL A 230 6.36 -3.90 6.38
N VAL A 231 5.80 -3.21 5.40
CA VAL A 231 5.02 -1.98 5.63
C VAL A 231 3.63 -2.39 6.11
N ALA A 232 3.32 -2.11 7.38
CA ALA A 232 2.04 -2.47 8.00
C ALA A 232 0.90 -1.55 7.54
N ASN A 233 1.21 -0.27 7.33
CA ASN A 233 0.30 0.73 6.80
C ASN A 233 1.03 1.58 5.75
N PRO A 234 0.74 1.41 4.45
CA PRO A 234 1.37 2.18 3.37
C PRO A 234 1.22 3.70 3.55
N ALA A 235 0.06 4.16 4.04
CA ALA A 235 -0.21 5.58 4.24
C ALA A 235 0.55 6.17 5.43
N GLY A 236 0.71 5.40 6.51
CA GLY A 236 1.39 5.84 7.74
C GLY A 236 2.89 5.56 7.76
N GLY A 237 3.45 4.85 6.76
CA GLY A 237 4.86 4.47 6.73
C GLY A 237 5.30 3.57 7.88
N ILE A 238 4.38 2.98 8.64
CA ILE A 238 4.70 2.12 9.78
C ILE A 238 5.28 0.82 9.26
N THR A 239 6.55 0.55 9.59
CA THR A 239 7.24 -0.70 9.28
C THR A 239 7.27 -1.63 10.49
N ARG A 240 7.15 -2.94 10.26
CA ARG A 240 7.29 -3.98 11.29
C ARG A 240 7.98 -5.21 10.75
N LEU A 241 8.58 -6.04 11.59
CA LEU A 241 8.98 -7.38 11.17
C LEU A 241 7.75 -8.19 10.70
N SER A 242 7.92 -9.04 9.71
CA SER A 242 6.89 -10.04 9.38
C SER A 242 6.73 -11.01 10.55
N PRO A 243 5.51 -11.52 10.83
CA PRO A 243 5.31 -12.63 11.76
C PRO A 243 5.89 -13.98 11.25
N ARG A 244 6.61 -13.96 10.12
CA ARG A 244 7.18 -15.13 9.45
C ARG A 244 8.64 -14.86 9.11
N CYS A 245 9.47 -15.90 9.18
CA CYS A 245 10.82 -15.84 8.63
C CYS A 245 10.76 -15.67 7.10
N VAL A 246 11.87 -15.26 6.48
CA VAL A 246 11.96 -14.97 5.03
C VAL A 246 11.39 -16.12 4.19
N GLU A 247 11.78 -17.36 4.48
CA GLU A 247 11.32 -18.55 3.75
C GLU A 247 9.82 -18.79 3.92
N CYS A 248 9.34 -18.76 5.16
CA CYS A 248 7.91 -18.94 5.45
C CYS A 248 7.06 -17.79 4.88
N GLN A 249 7.58 -16.57 4.84
CA GLN A 249 6.91 -15.43 4.23
C GLN A 249 6.80 -15.60 2.71
N ALA A 250 7.87 -16.07 2.05
CA ALA A 250 7.85 -16.34 0.62
C ALA A 250 6.82 -17.44 0.28
N ASN A 251 6.83 -18.55 1.03
CA ASN A 251 5.86 -19.63 0.85
C ASN A 251 4.41 -19.18 1.12
N TYR A 252 4.20 -18.38 2.18
CA TYR A 252 2.90 -17.80 2.48
C TYR A 252 2.39 -16.89 1.34
N ALA A 253 3.24 -15.99 0.86
CA ALA A 253 2.90 -15.08 -0.23
C ALA A 253 2.60 -15.85 -1.53
N PHE A 254 3.40 -16.87 -1.84
CA PHE A 254 3.19 -17.74 -2.99
C PHE A 254 1.87 -18.50 -2.89
N HIS A 255 1.58 -19.12 -1.74
CA HIS A 255 0.31 -19.81 -1.50
C HIS A 255 -0.89 -18.87 -1.59
N CYS A 256 -0.80 -17.65 -1.03
CA CYS A 256 -1.87 -16.65 -1.17
C CYS A 256 -2.09 -16.22 -2.62
N ALA A 257 -1.03 -16.14 -3.43
CA ALA A 257 -1.16 -15.87 -4.85
C ALA A 257 -1.85 -17.04 -5.58
N LEU A 258 -1.45 -18.28 -5.32
CA LEU A 258 -2.10 -19.46 -5.90
C LEU A 258 -3.60 -19.52 -5.55
N ASP A 259 -3.94 -19.34 -4.28
CA ASP A 259 -5.32 -19.30 -3.77
C ASP A 259 -6.13 -18.21 -4.49
N LYS A 260 -5.60 -16.98 -4.53
CA LYS A 260 -6.23 -15.83 -5.20
C LYS A 260 -6.56 -16.10 -6.68
N TYR A 261 -5.73 -16.89 -7.36
CA TYR A 261 -5.88 -17.17 -8.79
C TYR A 261 -6.48 -18.54 -9.10
N GLY A 262 -7.00 -19.27 -8.10
CA GLY A 262 -7.57 -20.60 -8.30
C GLY A 262 -6.56 -21.64 -8.78
N LEU A 263 -5.27 -21.42 -8.49
CA LEU A 263 -4.16 -22.30 -8.85
C LEU A 263 -3.68 -23.14 -7.67
N LEU A 264 -4.37 -23.10 -6.53
CA LEU A 264 -4.03 -23.93 -5.38
C LEU A 264 -4.52 -25.36 -5.64
N GLY A 265 -3.60 -26.31 -5.68
CA GLY A 265 -3.90 -27.72 -5.92
C GLY A 265 -4.33 -28.44 -4.65
N GLU A 266 -5.18 -29.45 -4.81
CA GLU A 266 -5.45 -30.43 -3.75
C GLU A 266 -4.23 -31.34 -3.56
N ASP A 267 -3.95 -31.71 -2.30
CA ASP A 267 -2.83 -32.58 -1.90
C ASP A 267 -2.90 -33.98 -2.54
N SER A 268 -4.08 -34.41 -2.98
CA SER A 268 -4.34 -35.73 -3.59
C SER A 268 -3.86 -35.86 -5.04
N VAL A 269 -3.59 -34.75 -5.73
CA VAL A 269 -3.26 -34.75 -7.17
C VAL A 269 -1.81 -34.34 -7.37
N ALA A 270 -0.98 -35.25 -7.87
CA ALA A 270 0.46 -35.02 -8.08
C ALA A 270 0.83 -34.43 -9.45
N THR A 271 -0.05 -34.53 -10.45
CA THR A 271 0.25 -34.15 -11.85
C THR A 271 -0.33 -32.79 -12.23
N CYS A 272 0.35 -32.12 -13.15
CA CYS A 272 -0.08 -30.82 -13.68
C CYS A 272 -1.52 -30.86 -14.21
N ALA A 273 -2.29 -29.80 -13.95
CA ALA A 273 -3.69 -29.67 -14.40
C ALA A 273 -3.84 -29.32 -15.90
N VAL A 274 -2.74 -29.05 -16.61
CA VAL A 274 -2.77 -28.81 -18.05
C VAL A 274 -2.95 -30.14 -18.75
N GLN A 275 -3.90 -30.20 -19.68
CA GLN A 275 -4.17 -31.39 -20.48
C GLN A 275 -2.89 -31.92 -21.13
N ASP A 276 -2.70 -33.24 -21.09
CA ASP A 276 -1.53 -33.95 -21.64
C ASP A 276 -0.18 -33.60 -20.99
N CYS A 277 -0.17 -32.90 -19.84
CA CYS A 277 1.04 -32.65 -19.08
C CYS A 277 1.20 -33.64 -17.92
N PHE A 278 2.18 -34.55 -18.04
CA PHE A 278 2.50 -35.54 -17.00
C PHE A 278 3.55 -35.07 -16.00
N ASN A 279 3.99 -33.81 -16.08
CA ASN A 279 4.96 -33.27 -15.14
C ASN A 279 4.36 -33.14 -13.73
N VAL A 280 5.21 -33.34 -12.72
CA VAL A 280 4.84 -33.14 -11.31
C VAL A 280 4.50 -31.66 -11.07
N ARG A 281 3.46 -31.43 -10.27
CA ARG A 281 3.07 -30.09 -9.82
C ARG A 281 4.21 -29.39 -9.07
N PHE A 282 4.25 -28.07 -9.19
CA PHE A 282 5.22 -27.26 -8.47
C PHE A 282 4.64 -26.84 -7.11
N LEU A 283 5.16 -27.43 -6.03
CA LEU A 283 4.70 -27.19 -4.66
C LEU A 283 3.18 -27.45 -4.56
N THR A 284 2.44 -26.53 -3.93
CA THR A 284 0.97 -26.60 -3.77
C THR A 284 0.20 -26.04 -4.98
N SER A 285 0.84 -25.87 -6.14
CA SER A 285 0.17 -25.38 -7.35
C SER A 285 -0.57 -26.48 -8.09
N THR A 286 -1.65 -26.14 -8.82
CA THR A 286 -2.25 -27.01 -9.82
C THR A 286 -1.36 -27.21 -11.05
N LEU A 287 -0.33 -26.38 -11.24
CA LEU A 287 0.54 -26.37 -12.42
C LEU A 287 1.94 -26.89 -12.08
N CYS A 288 2.63 -27.49 -13.07
CA CYS A 288 4.06 -27.75 -12.98
C CYS A 288 4.87 -26.46 -13.13
N ARG A 289 6.17 -26.48 -12.82
CA ARG A 289 7.03 -25.29 -12.85
C ARG A 289 7.02 -24.59 -14.21
N ASN A 290 7.08 -25.35 -15.29
CA ASN A 290 7.11 -24.81 -16.66
C ASN A 290 5.80 -24.06 -16.97
N HIS A 291 4.66 -24.71 -16.76
CA HIS A 291 3.37 -24.08 -17.02
C HIS A 291 3.08 -22.90 -16.08
N LEU A 292 3.50 -22.97 -14.82
CA LEU A 292 3.35 -21.85 -13.89
C LEU A 292 4.22 -20.65 -14.29
N SER A 293 5.44 -20.89 -14.80
CA SER A 293 6.34 -19.80 -15.25
C SER A 293 5.84 -19.07 -16.49
N THR A 294 5.09 -19.76 -17.35
CA THR A 294 4.43 -19.17 -18.52
C THR A 294 2.98 -18.78 -18.24
N TRP A 295 2.47 -19.07 -17.05
CA TRP A 295 1.09 -18.78 -16.70
C TRP A 295 0.94 -17.27 -16.56
N THR A 296 0.04 -16.72 -17.35
CA THR A 296 -0.41 -15.35 -17.20
C THR A 296 -1.71 -15.37 -16.44
N VAL A 297 -1.90 -14.42 -15.52
CA VAL A 297 -3.20 -14.16 -14.91
C VAL A 297 -4.20 -14.02 -16.07
N PRO A 298 -5.18 -14.94 -16.21
CA PRO A 298 -6.26 -14.73 -17.17
C PRO A 298 -6.77 -13.35 -16.84
N VAL A 299 -6.91 -12.48 -17.84
CA VAL A 299 -7.63 -11.23 -17.65
C VAL A 299 -9.00 -11.68 -17.20
N GLN A 300 -9.23 -11.69 -15.88
CA GLN A 300 -10.54 -11.95 -15.33
C GLN A 300 -11.32 -10.78 -15.90
N THR A 301 -12.10 -11.06 -16.95
CA THR A 301 -13.31 -10.30 -17.17
C THR A 301 -14.10 -10.57 -15.91
N GLU A 302 -13.83 -9.79 -14.86
CA GLU A 302 -14.65 -9.80 -13.65
C GLU A 302 -16.07 -9.80 -14.19
N ASP A 303 -16.86 -10.79 -13.79
CA ASP A 303 -18.25 -10.81 -14.20
C ASP A 303 -18.84 -9.48 -13.74
N LEU A 304 -19.07 -8.60 -14.70
CA LEU A 304 -19.51 -7.24 -14.43
C LEU A 304 -20.99 -7.24 -14.08
N ASP A 305 -21.73 -8.31 -14.34
CA ASP A 305 -23.17 -8.35 -14.19
C ASP A 305 -23.61 -8.25 -12.72
N PRO A 306 -22.97 -8.93 -11.74
CA PRO A 306 -23.18 -8.67 -10.32
C PRO A 306 -22.97 -7.20 -9.93
N LEU A 307 -21.95 -6.55 -10.49
CA LEU A 307 -21.64 -5.15 -10.21
C LEU A 307 -22.65 -4.20 -10.86
N LYS A 308 -23.06 -4.46 -12.11
CA LYS A 308 -24.13 -3.73 -12.79
C LYS A 308 -25.44 -3.84 -12.04
N ALA A 309 -25.83 -5.04 -11.61
CA ALA A 309 -27.03 -5.28 -10.84
C ALA A 309 -27.00 -4.51 -9.51
N THR A 310 -25.84 -4.50 -8.84
CA THR A 310 -25.64 -3.75 -7.59
C THR A 310 -25.69 -2.23 -7.81
N LEU A 311 -25.16 -1.74 -8.93
CA LEU A 311 -25.10 -0.32 -9.27
C LEU A 311 -26.45 0.24 -9.76
N SER A 312 -27.27 -0.60 -10.41
CA SER A 312 -28.51 -0.19 -11.10
C SER A 312 -29.45 0.68 -10.26
N PRO A 313 -29.74 0.40 -8.96
CA PRO A 313 -30.60 1.26 -8.17
C PRO A 313 -30.08 2.69 -8.02
N ALA A 314 -28.76 2.87 -7.88
CA ALA A 314 -28.15 4.19 -7.78
C ALA A 314 -28.11 4.94 -9.13
N LEU A 315 -28.17 4.23 -10.25
CA LEU A 315 -28.31 4.86 -11.56
C LEU A 315 -29.75 5.36 -11.81
N ALA A 316 -30.74 4.80 -11.11
CA ALA A 316 -32.13 5.21 -11.24
C ALA A 316 -32.46 6.49 -10.44
N THR A 317 -31.56 6.98 -9.60
CA THR A 317 -31.75 8.19 -8.78
C THR A 317 -30.95 9.37 -9.34
N ARG A 318 -31.37 10.60 -9.02
CA ARG A 318 -30.60 11.81 -9.29
C ARG A 318 -29.40 11.86 -8.34
N TRP A 319 -28.20 12.05 -8.88
CA TRP A 319 -27.00 12.24 -8.08
C TRP A 319 -26.90 13.68 -7.58
N ASN A 320 -26.41 13.85 -6.35
CA ASN A 320 -26.15 15.16 -5.78
C ASN A 320 -24.80 15.67 -6.29
N ALA A 321 -24.81 16.86 -6.88
CA ALA A 321 -23.61 17.63 -7.14
C ALA A 321 -23.48 18.64 -6.00
N GLU A 322 -22.45 18.48 -5.17
CA GLU A 322 -22.08 19.52 -4.20
C GLU A 322 -21.49 20.73 -4.93
N PRO A 323 -21.39 21.92 -4.30
CA PRO A 323 -21.04 23.16 -4.99
C PRO A 323 -19.78 23.10 -5.87
N PRO A 324 -18.65 22.47 -5.47
CA PRO A 324 -17.49 22.33 -6.35
C PRO A 324 -17.77 21.50 -7.61
N MET A 325 -18.59 20.46 -7.47
CA MET A 325 -19.00 19.60 -8.57
C MET A 325 -20.03 20.29 -9.48
N GLU A 326 -20.94 21.09 -8.91
CA GLU A 326 -21.86 21.93 -9.69
C GLU A 326 -21.12 22.98 -10.52
N ARG A 327 -20.10 23.62 -9.95
CA ARG A 327 -19.21 24.54 -10.67
C ARG A 327 -18.54 23.84 -11.85
N MET A 328 -17.98 22.64 -11.62
CA MET A 328 -17.33 21.86 -12.67
C MET A 328 -18.32 21.44 -13.77
N VAL A 329 -19.49 20.88 -13.41
CA VAL A 329 -20.52 20.47 -14.39
C VAL A 329 -21.01 21.67 -15.19
N SER A 330 -21.21 22.82 -14.54
CA SER A 330 -21.62 24.06 -15.22
C SER A 330 -20.54 24.55 -16.18
N LEU A 331 -19.27 24.50 -15.79
CA LEU A 331 -18.14 24.86 -16.64
C LEU A 331 -18.04 23.93 -17.86
N LEU A 332 -18.18 22.62 -17.67
CA LEU A 332 -18.19 21.64 -18.75
C LEU A 332 -19.28 21.97 -19.79
N TYR A 333 -20.52 22.22 -19.35
CA TYR A 333 -21.61 22.60 -20.26
C TYR A 333 -21.39 23.96 -20.91
N SER A 334 -20.79 24.93 -20.21
CA SER A 334 -20.43 26.23 -20.78
C SER A 334 -19.42 26.08 -21.92
N ILE A 335 -18.41 25.23 -21.76
CA ILE A 335 -17.41 24.95 -22.79
C ILE A 335 -18.05 24.20 -23.97
N GLN A 336 -18.87 23.19 -23.72
CA GLN A 336 -19.58 22.44 -24.77
C GLN A 336 -20.52 23.35 -25.59
N ALA A 337 -21.10 24.38 -24.94
CA ALA A 337 -21.91 25.40 -25.60
C ALA A 337 -21.11 26.53 -26.28
N GLY A 338 -19.76 26.48 -26.23
CA GLY A 338 -18.88 27.50 -26.79
C GLY A 338 -18.88 28.84 -26.03
N LYS A 339 -19.36 28.85 -24.77
CA LYS A 339 -19.46 30.06 -23.93
C LYS A 339 -18.21 30.29 -23.06
N SER A 340 -17.48 29.22 -22.76
CA SER A 340 -16.21 29.25 -22.01
C SER A 340 -15.09 28.65 -22.87
N HIS A 341 -13.85 29.05 -22.58
CA HIS A 341 -12.70 28.53 -23.32
C HIS A 341 -12.34 27.12 -22.81
N GLU A 342 -11.90 26.23 -23.71
CA GLU A 342 -11.54 24.86 -23.33
C GLU A 342 -10.41 24.80 -22.31
N SER A 343 -9.56 25.83 -22.24
CA SER A 343 -8.45 25.90 -21.28
C SER A 343 -8.84 26.09 -19.82
N GLU A 344 -10.12 26.37 -19.56
CA GLU A 344 -10.63 26.54 -18.21
C GLU A 344 -10.83 25.20 -17.48
N LEU A 345 -10.86 24.06 -18.19
CA LEU A 345 -11.04 22.73 -17.60
C LEU A 345 -10.03 21.71 -18.17
N ARG A 346 -9.38 20.96 -17.29
CA ARG A 346 -8.40 19.91 -17.63
C ARG A 346 -8.64 18.63 -16.84
N PHE A 347 -8.42 17.49 -17.47
CA PHE A 347 -8.38 16.19 -16.81
C PHE A 347 -6.94 15.72 -16.79
N LEU A 348 -6.45 15.38 -15.60
CA LEU A 348 -5.05 15.05 -15.35
C LEU A 348 -4.96 13.69 -14.69
N ASP A 349 -4.01 12.90 -15.18
CA ASP A 349 -3.53 11.70 -14.52
C ASP A 349 -2.00 11.62 -14.71
N LEU A 350 -1.31 11.02 -13.75
CA LEU A 350 0.15 10.88 -13.76
C LEU A 350 0.55 9.44 -13.44
N GLU A 351 1.60 8.97 -14.11
CA GLU A 351 2.38 7.85 -13.58
C GLU A 351 3.57 8.41 -12.82
N PHE A 352 3.62 8.21 -11.51
CA PHE A 352 4.67 8.77 -10.66
C PHE A 352 5.05 7.84 -9.51
N ASN A 353 6.24 8.06 -8.97
CA ASN A 353 6.70 7.40 -7.75
C ASN A 353 6.09 8.09 -6.53
N SER A 354 5.17 7.42 -5.84
CA SER A 354 4.48 7.99 -4.68
C SER A 354 5.38 8.41 -3.52
N SER A 355 6.55 7.76 -3.36
CA SER A 355 7.52 8.00 -2.29
C SER A 355 8.43 9.19 -2.57
N THR A 356 8.81 9.39 -3.83
CA THR A 356 9.75 10.44 -4.24
C THR A 356 9.08 11.60 -4.98
N LYS A 357 7.78 11.46 -5.27
CA LYS A 357 6.99 12.34 -6.15
C LYS A 357 7.55 12.50 -7.56
N MET A 358 8.50 11.65 -7.96
CA MET A 358 9.06 11.69 -9.30
C MET A 358 8.01 11.27 -10.33
N VAL A 359 7.50 12.25 -11.07
CA VAL A 359 6.59 12.10 -12.21
C VAL A 359 7.33 11.45 -13.36
N PHE A 360 6.87 10.31 -13.88
CA PHE A 360 7.44 9.58 -15.01
C PHE A 360 6.71 9.86 -16.33
N GLU A 361 5.39 9.98 -16.25
CA GLU A 361 4.50 10.19 -17.39
C GLU A 361 3.40 11.17 -17.03
N ILE A 362 3.02 12.01 -18.00
CA ILE A 362 1.96 13.00 -17.88
C ILE A 362 0.91 12.72 -18.94
N GLY A 363 -0.32 12.52 -18.48
CA GLY A 363 -1.50 12.40 -19.32
C GLY A 363 -2.47 13.53 -19.05
N MET A 364 -2.89 14.22 -20.10
CA MET A 364 -3.85 15.30 -19.96
C MET A 364 -4.75 15.40 -21.19
N CYS A 365 -6.03 15.67 -20.96
CA CYS A 365 -6.96 16.05 -22.02
C CYS A 365 -7.80 17.30 -21.65
N ASN A 366 -8.34 17.96 -22.68
CA ASN A 366 -9.22 19.12 -22.54
C ASN A 366 -10.67 18.72 -22.23
N ALA A 367 -11.55 19.71 -22.11
CA ALA A 367 -13.00 19.57 -21.95
C ALA A 367 -13.75 18.88 -23.12
N LYS A 368 -13.04 18.46 -24.18
CA LYS A 368 -13.57 17.69 -25.30
C LYS A 368 -13.03 16.26 -25.35
N GLY A 369 -12.15 15.89 -24.42
CA GLY A 369 -11.45 14.61 -24.42
C GLY A 369 -10.26 14.54 -25.38
N ASP A 370 -9.90 15.64 -26.04
CA ASP A 370 -8.72 15.70 -26.92
C ASP A 370 -7.45 15.69 -26.07
N ILE A 371 -6.50 14.86 -26.47
CA ILE A 371 -5.20 14.73 -25.81
C ILE A 371 -4.44 16.06 -25.95
N THR A 372 -4.17 16.70 -24.83
CA THR A 372 -3.36 17.92 -24.76
C THR A 372 -1.95 17.64 -24.31
N LEU A 373 -1.74 16.63 -23.45
CA LEU A 373 -0.43 16.12 -23.09
C LEU A 373 -0.38 14.58 -23.03
N ASP A 374 0.67 14.00 -23.63
CA ASP A 374 1.01 12.57 -23.58
C ASP A 374 2.52 12.41 -23.72
N TYR A 375 3.24 12.49 -22.60
CA TYR A 375 4.70 12.56 -22.59
C TYR A 375 5.30 11.86 -21.39
N ARG A 376 6.52 11.35 -21.58
CA ARG A 376 7.41 11.03 -20.47
C ARG A 376 8.21 12.25 -20.04
N THR A 377 8.48 12.35 -18.75
CA THR A 377 9.28 13.45 -18.21
C THR A 377 10.78 13.22 -18.44
N ARG A 378 11.53 14.31 -18.55
CA ARG A 378 12.99 14.36 -18.56
C ARG A 378 13.45 15.36 -17.51
N TYR A 379 13.99 14.83 -16.42
CA TYR A 379 14.55 15.63 -15.33
C TYR A 379 15.89 16.23 -15.71
N ASN A 380 16.17 17.41 -15.17
CA ASN A 380 17.51 17.90 -15.07
C ASN A 380 18.33 16.99 -14.12
N PRO A 381 19.55 16.58 -14.50
CA PRO A 381 20.43 15.78 -13.64
C PRO A 381 20.62 16.35 -12.22
N GLN A 382 20.66 17.67 -12.06
CA GLN A 382 20.80 18.30 -10.75
C GLN A 382 19.57 18.08 -9.85
N VAL A 383 18.36 18.22 -10.41
CA VAL A 383 17.10 17.95 -9.70
C VAL A 383 16.99 16.47 -9.36
N LEU A 384 17.32 15.59 -10.31
CA LEU A 384 17.33 14.15 -10.07
C LEU A 384 18.30 13.77 -8.94
N ASN A 385 19.50 14.33 -8.94
CA ASN A 385 20.48 14.12 -7.87
C ASN A 385 19.98 14.67 -6.53
N ALA A 386 19.31 15.83 -6.50
CA ALA A 386 18.74 16.38 -5.27
C ALA A 386 17.63 15.47 -4.71
N ILE A 387 16.76 14.94 -5.58
CA ILE A 387 15.75 13.94 -5.21
C ILE A 387 16.44 12.69 -4.64
N GLU A 388 17.50 12.21 -5.28
CA GLU A 388 18.24 11.02 -4.83
C GLU A 388 18.96 11.20 -3.51
N VAL A 389 19.58 12.35 -3.28
CA VAL A 389 20.29 12.69 -2.03
C VAL A 389 19.30 12.93 -0.88
N GLY A 390 18.14 13.55 -1.17
CA GLY A 390 17.09 13.80 -0.19
C GLY A 390 16.27 12.54 0.18
N ARG A 391 16.49 11.40 -0.49
CA ARG A 391 15.77 10.16 -0.19
C ARG A 391 16.16 9.62 1.18
N SER A 392 15.21 9.71 2.12
CA SER A 392 15.28 8.95 3.37
C SER A 392 14.94 7.46 3.18
N ARG A 393 14.34 7.09 2.03
CA ARG A 393 13.89 5.71 1.74
C ARG A 393 14.45 5.19 0.41
N PRO A 394 14.91 3.94 0.36
CA PRO A 394 15.30 3.30 -0.90
C PRO A 394 14.09 3.12 -1.82
N ASN A 395 14.33 3.12 -3.14
CA ASN A 395 13.28 2.82 -4.13
C ASN A 395 12.63 1.48 -3.80
N THR A 396 11.31 1.50 -3.65
CA THR A 396 10.56 0.27 -3.42
C THR A 396 10.53 -0.57 -4.69
N TYR A 397 10.21 -1.85 -4.56
CA TYR A 397 9.95 -2.71 -5.72
C TYR A 397 8.84 -2.15 -6.62
N MET A 398 7.80 -1.57 -6.03
CA MET A 398 6.69 -0.94 -6.76
C MET A 398 7.17 0.25 -7.60
N ASP A 399 8.07 1.07 -7.06
CA ASP A 399 8.61 2.22 -7.81
C ASP A 399 9.34 1.78 -9.07
N ARG A 400 10.14 0.71 -8.98
CA ARG A 400 10.84 0.12 -10.14
C ARG A 400 9.88 -0.50 -11.14
N LEU A 401 8.78 -1.09 -10.68
CA LEU A 401 7.74 -1.63 -11.56
C LEU A 401 7.03 -0.52 -12.33
N ILE A 402 6.65 0.58 -11.67
CA ILE A 402 6.01 1.73 -12.31
C ILE A 402 6.95 2.35 -13.35
N GLU A 403 8.22 2.58 -12.98
CA GLU A 403 9.22 3.11 -13.90
C GLU A 403 9.47 2.16 -15.09
N SER A 404 9.50 0.84 -14.86
CA SER A 404 9.67 -0.16 -15.92
C SER A 404 8.44 -0.22 -16.83
N SER A 405 7.23 -0.10 -16.27
CA SER A 405 5.98 -0.08 -17.04
C SER A 405 5.92 1.14 -17.96
N THR A 406 6.12 2.33 -17.41
CA THR A 406 6.12 3.60 -18.17
C THR A 406 7.16 3.65 -19.28
N LYS A 407 8.31 2.99 -19.12
CA LYS A 407 9.31 2.85 -20.19
C LYS A 407 8.79 2.12 -21.43
N LYS A 408 7.80 1.22 -21.25
CA LYS A 408 7.17 0.44 -22.33
C LYS A 408 6.02 1.19 -23.02
N HIS A 409 5.53 2.29 -22.45
CA HIS A 409 4.44 3.05 -23.05
C HIS A 409 4.94 3.82 -24.27
N ASN A 410 4.14 3.79 -25.33
CA ASN A 410 4.38 4.56 -26.55
C ASN A 410 3.65 5.90 -26.43
N CYS A 411 4.23 6.84 -25.70
CA CYS A 411 3.73 8.22 -25.68
C CYS A 411 3.88 8.85 -27.08
N ARG A 412 2.90 9.65 -27.50
CA ARG A 412 2.90 10.36 -28.80
C ARG A 412 4.19 11.12 -29.03
N ASP A 413 4.79 11.61 -27.96
CA ASP A 413 5.98 12.42 -27.97
C ASP A 413 6.97 11.88 -26.93
N SER A 414 8.19 11.59 -27.40
CA SER A 414 9.13 10.70 -26.69
C SER A 414 9.41 11.08 -25.23
N ARG A 415 9.88 12.32 -24.97
CA ARG A 415 10.21 12.89 -23.65
C ARG A 415 10.18 14.42 -23.67
N MET A 416 9.75 15.06 -22.58
CA MET A 416 9.77 16.52 -22.40
C MET A 416 10.41 16.95 -21.08
N THR A 417 11.10 18.09 -21.11
CA THR A 417 11.57 18.79 -19.90
C THR A 417 10.45 19.60 -19.25
N ALA A 418 10.63 19.98 -17.99
CA ALA A 418 9.69 20.85 -17.28
C ALA A 418 9.42 22.16 -18.04
N ARG A 419 10.46 22.83 -18.56
CA ARG A 419 10.31 24.03 -19.38
C ARG A 419 9.43 23.83 -20.60
N GLN A 420 9.64 22.76 -21.35
CA GLN A 420 8.84 22.47 -22.54
C GLN A 420 7.37 22.16 -22.16
N VAL A 421 7.15 21.45 -21.05
CA VAL A 421 5.79 21.19 -20.53
C VAL A 421 5.13 22.51 -20.14
N ALA A 422 5.85 23.38 -19.43
CA ALA A 422 5.36 24.69 -19.02
C ALA A 422 5.03 25.60 -20.21
N GLU A 423 5.88 25.63 -21.25
CA GLU A 423 5.60 26.33 -22.51
C GLU A 423 4.31 25.81 -23.16
N LYS A 424 4.13 24.49 -23.29
CA LYS A 424 2.89 23.91 -23.84
C LYS A 424 1.65 24.23 -23.01
N LEU A 425 1.74 24.18 -21.68
CA LEU A 425 0.63 24.53 -20.80
C LEU A 425 0.21 25.99 -21.00
N ARG A 426 1.18 26.92 -21.07
CA ARG A 426 0.93 28.35 -21.34
C ARG A 426 0.33 28.57 -22.72
N GLU A 427 0.86 27.92 -23.76
CA GLU A 427 0.32 27.98 -25.14
C GLU A 427 -1.14 27.50 -25.21
N GLN A 428 -1.48 26.48 -24.42
CA GLN A 428 -2.84 25.95 -24.31
C GLN A 428 -3.76 26.79 -23.41
N GLY A 429 -3.28 27.93 -22.90
CA GLY A 429 -4.05 28.83 -22.04
C GLY A 429 -4.32 28.28 -20.63
N VAL A 430 -3.52 27.32 -20.17
CA VAL A 430 -3.58 26.83 -18.79
C VAL A 430 -2.96 27.87 -17.86
N GLY A 431 -3.61 28.15 -16.74
CA GLY A 431 -3.10 29.09 -15.74
C GLY A 431 -3.81 29.01 -14.40
N PRO A 432 -3.65 30.02 -13.52
CA PRO A 432 -4.15 30.00 -12.14
C PRO A 432 -5.67 29.83 -11.97
N ARG A 433 -6.45 30.02 -13.05
CA ARG A 433 -7.92 29.87 -13.04
C ARG A 433 -8.41 28.55 -13.64
N THR A 434 -7.51 27.75 -14.23
CA THR A 434 -7.87 26.47 -14.82
C THR A 434 -8.29 25.51 -13.72
N LEU A 435 -9.46 24.90 -13.86
CA LEU A 435 -9.91 23.83 -12.98
C LEU A 435 -9.36 22.49 -13.49
N PHE A 436 -8.70 21.75 -12.60
CA PHE A 436 -8.24 20.39 -12.84
C PHE A 436 -9.20 19.39 -12.22
N VAL A 437 -9.32 18.22 -12.83
CA VAL A 437 -10.03 17.07 -12.29
C VAL A 437 -9.07 15.88 -12.32
N THR A 438 -9.07 15.07 -11.26
CA THR A 438 -8.24 13.86 -11.13
C THR A 438 -9.08 12.67 -10.64
N TRP A 439 -8.68 11.44 -11.00
CA TRP A 439 -9.30 10.20 -10.47
C TRP A 439 -8.61 9.73 -9.19
N HIS A 440 -8.43 10.62 -8.22
CA HIS A 440 -7.81 10.31 -6.93
C HIS A 440 -8.66 10.83 -5.76
N VAL A 441 -8.36 10.41 -4.53
CA VAL A 441 -9.01 10.91 -3.29
C VAL A 441 -8.48 12.27 -2.84
N SER A 442 -7.49 12.81 -3.54
CA SER A 442 -6.81 14.07 -3.23
C SER A 442 -6.29 14.71 -4.52
N SER A 443 -5.76 15.93 -4.43
CA SER A 443 -5.13 16.67 -5.53
C SER A 443 -3.73 16.19 -5.91
N LEU A 444 -3.34 14.97 -5.49
CA LEU A 444 -1.94 14.53 -5.50
C LEU A 444 -1.29 14.59 -6.89
N ASP A 445 -2.03 14.30 -7.95
CA ASP A 445 -1.50 14.39 -9.33
C ASP A 445 -1.16 15.84 -9.70
N LEU A 446 -2.04 16.80 -9.37
CA LEU A 446 -1.76 18.22 -9.62
C LEU A 446 -0.58 18.71 -8.77
N SER A 447 -0.56 18.36 -7.48
CA SER A 447 0.51 18.77 -6.57
C SER A 447 1.86 18.22 -7.03
N ALA A 448 1.93 16.93 -7.40
CA ALA A 448 3.16 16.31 -7.89
C ALA A 448 3.64 16.93 -9.21
N LEU A 449 2.73 17.23 -10.15
CA LEU A 449 3.11 17.91 -11.39
C LEU A 449 3.67 19.32 -11.12
N ARG A 450 3.00 20.08 -10.24
CA ARG A 450 3.41 21.44 -9.86
C ARG A 450 4.75 21.46 -9.13
N GLU A 451 4.95 20.59 -8.13
CA GLU A 451 6.21 20.44 -7.41
C GLU A 451 7.36 20.11 -8.37
N TRP A 452 7.15 19.21 -9.33
CA TRP A 452 8.15 18.91 -10.35
C TRP A 452 8.51 20.14 -11.19
N LEU A 453 7.51 20.84 -11.74
CA LEU A 453 7.75 22.05 -12.54
C LEU A 453 8.51 23.12 -11.74
N GLU A 454 8.11 23.35 -10.49
CA GLU A 454 8.74 24.34 -9.60
C GLU A 454 10.17 23.95 -9.21
N SER A 455 10.44 22.65 -8.99
CA SER A 455 11.80 22.14 -8.71
C SER A 455 12.78 22.35 -9.87
N GLU A 456 12.24 22.49 -11.09
CA GLU A 456 12.99 22.74 -12.32
C GLU A 456 12.97 24.24 -12.70
N GLY A 457 12.49 25.11 -11.81
CA GLY A 457 12.47 26.57 -11.98
C GLY A 457 11.26 27.13 -12.73
N GLU A 458 10.29 26.28 -13.11
CA GLU A 458 9.07 26.70 -13.80
C GLU A 458 7.94 27.01 -12.81
N HIS A 459 8.02 28.19 -12.19
CA HIS A 459 7.05 28.62 -11.17
C HIS A 459 5.74 29.16 -11.76
N ARG A 460 4.65 29.03 -10.98
CA ARG A 460 3.33 29.63 -11.26
C ARG A 460 2.74 29.24 -12.62
N VAL A 461 3.08 28.06 -13.13
CA VAL A 461 2.52 27.49 -14.37
C VAL A 461 1.13 26.91 -14.12
N LEU A 462 0.99 26.19 -13.01
CA LEU A 462 -0.22 25.50 -12.60
C LEU A 462 -0.91 26.26 -11.45
N PRO A 463 -2.23 26.12 -11.30
CA PRO A 463 -2.93 26.67 -10.15
C PRO A 463 -2.58 25.92 -8.86
N ASP A 464 -3.04 26.43 -7.73
CA ASP A 464 -2.98 25.73 -6.46
C ASP A 464 -3.98 24.55 -6.38
N ASP A 465 -3.87 23.75 -5.32
CA ASP A 465 -4.68 22.54 -5.14
C ASP A 465 -6.18 22.82 -4.95
N SER A 466 -6.58 24.05 -4.60
CA SER A 466 -8.01 24.43 -4.51
C SER A 466 -8.69 24.46 -5.88
N GLN A 467 -7.91 24.57 -6.97
CA GLN A 467 -8.40 24.40 -8.34
C GLN A 467 -8.26 22.95 -8.83
N CYS A 468 -8.17 21.97 -7.93
CA CYS A 468 -8.21 20.55 -8.27
C CYS A 468 -9.43 19.87 -7.65
N LEU A 469 -10.19 19.16 -8.47
CA LEU A 469 -11.37 18.41 -8.05
C LEU A 469 -11.09 16.89 -8.06
N PRO A 470 -10.85 16.26 -6.90
CA PRO A 470 -10.72 14.81 -6.79
C PRO A 470 -12.09 14.12 -6.95
N ILE A 471 -12.45 13.71 -8.17
CA ILE A 471 -13.84 13.33 -8.49
C ILE A 471 -14.32 12.06 -7.74
N ILE A 472 -13.39 11.18 -7.36
CA ILE A 472 -13.72 9.88 -6.75
C ILE A 472 -14.54 10.03 -5.46
N MET A 473 -14.38 11.15 -4.74
CA MET A 473 -15.09 11.43 -3.50
C MET A 473 -16.58 11.69 -3.77
N TYR A 474 -16.91 12.35 -4.88
CA TYR A 474 -18.29 12.61 -5.27
C TYR A 474 -19.01 11.34 -5.74
N PHE A 475 -18.31 10.46 -6.46
CA PHE A 475 -18.81 9.10 -6.73
C PHE A 475 -19.06 8.33 -5.43
N ARG A 476 -18.13 8.37 -4.48
CA ARG A 476 -18.24 7.67 -3.18
C ARG A 476 -19.51 8.08 -2.44
N ARG A 477 -19.79 9.38 -2.36
CA ARG A 477 -20.93 9.93 -1.62
C ARG A 477 -22.26 9.52 -2.25
N ASN A 478 -22.34 9.53 -3.59
CA ASN A 478 -23.53 9.09 -4.32
C ASN A 478 -23.73 7.57 -4.32
N LEU A 479 -22.68 6.80 -4.01
CA LEU A 479 -22.72 5.33 -3.91
C LEU A 479 -22.60 4.81 -2.48
N LYS A 480 -22.72 5.67 -1.45
CA LYS A 480 -22.48 5.28 -0.05
C LYS A 480 -23.38 4.14 0.45
N THR A 481 -24.61 4.08 -0.06
CA THR A 481 -25.62 3.06 0.26
C THR A 481 -25.49 1.82 -0.63
N VAL A 482 -24.68 1.87 -1.69
CA VAL A 482 -24.47 0.75 -2.61
C VAL A 482 -23.40 -0.18 -2.04
N LYS A 483 -23.85 -1.33 -1.55
CA LYS A 483 -22.98 -2.37 -0.99
C LYS A 483 -23.01 -3.62 -1.86
N LEU A 484 -21.85 -4.26 -2.01
CA LEU A 484 -21.76 -5.59 -2.61
C LEU A 484 -22.46 -6.62 -1.71
N LYS A 485 -22.72 -7.83 -2.23
CA LYS A 485 -23.39 -8.92 -1.49
C LYS A 485 -22.70 -9.29 -0.17
N ASP A 486 -21.40 -9.04 -0.07
CA ASP A 486 -20.58 -9.28 1.13
C ASP A 486 -20.49 -8.07 2.08
N GLY A 487 -21.30 -7.03 1.84
CA GLY A 487 -21.33 -5.81 2.64
C GLY A 487 -20.21 -4.80 2.32
N ARG A 488 -19.26 -5.13 1.44
CA ARG A 488 -18.20 -4.19 1.05
C ARG A 488 -18.76 -3.02 0.26
N MET A 489 -18.07 -1.88 0.34
CA MET A 489 -18.38 -0.71 -0.48
C MET A 489 -18.21 -1.00 -1.97
N PHE A 490 -19.01 -0.31 -2.79
CA PHE A 490 -18.86 -0.38 -4.24
C PHE A 490 -17.46 0.07 -4.68
N PRO A 491 -16.74 -0.71 -5.49
CA PRO A 491 -15.38 -0.39 -5.90
C PRO A 491 -15.36 0.73 -6.96
N LEU A 492 -14.52 1.75 -6.73
CA LEU A 492 -14.36 2.92 -7.61
C LEU A 492 -13.02 2.92 -8.36
N ARG A 493 -12.44 1.75 -8.60
CA ARG A 493 -11.21 1.65 -9.40
C ARG A 493 -11.55 1.95 -10.85
N LEU A 494 -10.80 2.84 -11.50
CA LEU A 494 -11.05 3.24 -12.88
C LEU A 494 -11.11 2.04 -13.86
N PRO A 495 -10.21 1.03 -13.78
CA PRO A 495 -10.28 -0.17 -14.63
C PRO A 495 -11.56 -0.99 -14.50
N LEU A 496 -12.31 -0.80 -13.42
CA LEU A 496 -13.54 -1.52 -13.14
C LEU A 496 -14.79 -0.68 -13.44
N ILE A 497 -14.82 0.56 -12.97
CA ILE A 497 -16.00 1.41 -13.12
C ILE A 497 -16.16 1.92 -14.55
N PHE A 498 -15.06 2.19 -15.26
CA PHE A 498 -15.12 2.67 -16.63
C PHE A 498 -15.82 1.66 -17.57
N PRO A 499 -15.44 0.37 -17.60
CA PRO A 499 -16.16 -0.62 -18.41
C PRO A 499 -17.59 -0.91 -17.95
N LEU A 500 -17.97 -0.61 -16.70
CA LEU A 500 -19.37 -0.71 -16.26
C LEU A 500 -20.25 0.32 -16.97
N PHE A 501 -19.75 1.55 -17.15
CA PHE A 501 -20.49 2.62 -17.81
C PHE A 501 -20.34 2.62 -19.34
N HIS A 502 -19.13 2.38 -19.85
CA HIS A 502 -18.81 2.48 -21.28
C HIS A 502 -18.73 1.13 -21.99
N GLY A 503 -18.85 0.02 -21.25
CA GLY A 503 -18.73 -1.33 -21.79
C GLY A 503 -17.28 -1.77 -22.03
N LEU A 504 -17.10 -3.09 -22.13
CA LEU A 504 -15.78 -3.71 -22.40
C LEU A 504 -15.29 -3.51 -23.84
N ARG A 505 -16.13 -2.97 -24.73
CA ARG A 505 -15.79 -2.72 -26.14
C ARG A 505 -15.27 -1.30 -26.39
N HIS A 506 -15.29 -0.44 -25.38
CA HIS A 506 -14.74 0.90 -25.50
C HIS A 506 -13.22 0.82 -25.75
N GLU A 507 -12.69 1.65 -26.65
CA GLU A 507 -11.28 1.60 -27.08
C GLU A 507 -10.27 1.90 -25.96
N LEU A 508 -10.73 2.56 -24.90
CA LEU A 508 -9.95 2.87 -23.70
C LEU A 508 -10.03 1.75 -22.63
N ALA A 509 -11.01 0.85 -22.70
CA ALA A 509 -11.22 -0.15 -21.66
C ALA A 509 -10.03 -1.14 -21.60
N GLY A 510 -9.51 -1.38 -20.38
CA GLY A 510 -8.38 -2.29 -20.16
C GLY A 510 -7.00 -1.71 -20.53
N ARG A 511 -6.93 -0.42 -20.90
CA ARG A 511 -5.67 0.29 -21.21
C ARG A 511 -5.20 1.21 -20.07
N ASN A 512 -5.69 0.96 -18.86
CA ASN A 512 -5.32 1.66 -17.64
C ASN A 512 -3.83 1.51 -17.30
N HIS A 513 -3.36 2.35 -16.37
CA HIS A 513 -1.94 2.55 -16.07
C HIS A 513 -1.18 3.18 -17.22
N HIS A 514 -1.85 4.03 -17.99
CA HIS A 514 -1.24 4.86 -19.02
C HIS A 514 -1.89 6.23 -18.87
N ALA A 515 -1.10 7.21 -18.44
CA ALA A 515 -1.61 8.46 -17.90
C ALA A 515 -2.62 9.14 -18.85
N VAL A 516 -2.33 9.19 -20.16
CA VAL A 516 -3.24 9.82 -21.12
C VAL A 516 -4.56 9.06 -21.29
N VAL A 517 -4.51 7.72 -21.24
CA VAL A 517 -5.71 6.88 -21.32
C VAL A 517 -6.57 7.10 -20.08
N ASP A 518 -5.97 7.08 -18.90
CA ASP A 518 -6.67 7.28 -17.64
C ASP A 518 -7.27 8.71 -17.55
N ALA A 519 -6.57 9.73 -18.06
CA ALA A 519 -7.11 11.09 -18.20
C ALA A 519 -8.32 11.17 -19.14
N GLN A 520 -8.30 10.47 -20.28
CA GLN A 520 -9.45 10.39 -21.19
C GLN A 520 -10.61 9.59 -20.59
N GLN A 521 -10.33 8.49 -19.90
CA GLN A 521 -11.35 7.75 -19.15
C GLN A 521 -11.98 8.65 -18.08
N LEU A 522 -11.18 9.45 -17.37
CA LEU A 522 -11.65 10.42 -16.39
C LEU A 522 -12.59 11.47 -17.00
N TYR A 523 -12.26 12.03 -18.18
CA TYR A 523 -13.16 12.93 -18.93
C TYR A 523 -14.54 12.29 -19.14
N HIS A 524 -14.58 11.05 -19.63
CA HIS A 524 -15.84 10.35 -19.84
C HIS A 524 -16.58 10.08 -18.53
N MET A 525 -15.87 9.70 -17.46
CA MET A 525 -16.49 9.51 -16.13
C MET A 525 -17.11 10.81 -15.59
N VAL A 526 -16.53 11.96 -15.93
CA VAL A 526 -17.09 13.29 -15.61
C VAL A 526 -18.38 13.54 -16.39
N GLU A 527 -18.43 13.20 -17.68
CA GLU A 527 -19.66 13.27 -18.48
C GLU A 527 -20.78 12.39 -17.90
N ILE A 528 -20.43 11.17 -17.46
CA ILE A 528 -21.36 10.27 -16.79
C ILE A 528 -21.91 10.90 -15.52
N PHE A 529 -21.04 11.48 -14.68
CA PHE A 529 -21.50 12.14 -13.46
C PHE A 529 -22.44 13.30 -13.79
N ALA A 530 -22.10 14.14 -14.76
CA ALA A 530 -22.93 15.25 -15.22
C ALA A 530 -24.31 14.78 -15.73
N MET A 531 -24.37 13.62 -16.41
CA MET A 531 -25.62 12.98 -16.82
C MET A 531 -26.43 12.48 -15.61
N LEU A 532 -25.78 11.87 -14.62
CA LEU A 532 -26.42 11.36 -13.42
C LEU A 532 -26.95 12.46 -12.48
N CYS A 533 -26.39 13.67 -12.54
CA CYS A 533 -26.93 14.85 -11.87
C CYS A 533 -28.27 15.35 -12.44
N ARG A 534 -28.62 14.94 -13.66
CA ARG A 534 -29.95 15.21 -14.22
C ARG A 534 -30.99 14.33 -13.55
N SER A 535 -32.23 14.82 -13.45
CA SER A 535 -33.30 13.97 -12.96
C SER A 535 -33.54 12.82 -13.94
N PRO A 536 -33.95 11.62 -13.48
CA PRO A 536 -34.10 10.45 -14.36
C PRO A 536 -34.98 10.69 -15.59
N LYS A 537 -36.02 11.55 -15.47
CA LYS A 537 -36.92 11.92 -16.57
C LYS A 537 -36.29 12.84 -17.62
N ASP A 538 -35.21 13.54 -17.28
CA ASP A 538 -34.53 14.51 -18.17
C ASP A 538 -33.32 13.87 -18.87
N ARG A 539 -33.02 12.60 -18.58
CA ARG A 539 -31.93 11.86 -19.23
C ARG A 539 -32.43 11.34 -20.58
N PRO A 540 -31.57 11.31 -21.63
CA PRO A 540 -31.93 10.68 -22.88
C PRO A 540 -32.39 9.24 -22.65
N LYS A 541 -33.42 8.82 -23.39
CA LYS A 541 -33.85 7.42 -23.37
C LYS A 541 -32.67 6.53 -23.78
N ASP A 542 -32.48 5.43 -23.06
CA ASP A 542 -31.41 4.45 -23.32
C ASP A 542 -29.99 5.04 -23.30
N TRP A 543 -29.76 6.15 -22.58
CA TRP A 543 -28.46 6.85 -22.53
C TRP A 543 -27.29 5.92 -22.18
N LEU A 544 -27.47 5.03 -21.21
CA LEU A 544 -26.42 4.08 -20.80
C LEU A 544 -26.12 3.06 -21.90
N SER A 545 -27.17 2.54 -22.55
CA SER A 545 -27.01 1.62 -23.69
C SER A 545 -26.27 2.29 -24.84
N HIS A 546 -26.57 3.56 -25.16
CA HIS A 546 -25.87 4.31 -26.19
C HIS A 546 -24.38 4.48 -25.89
N LEU A 547 -24.01 4.74 -24.62
CA LEU A 547 -22.60 4.83 -24.23
C LEU A 547 -21.89 3.47 -24.33
N GLN A 548 -22.55 2.39 -23.92
CA GLN A 548 -22.01 1.03 -24.01
C GLN A 548 -21.91 0.50 -25.45
N GLN A 549 -22.72 1.05 -26.35
CA GLN A 549 -22.76 0.69 -27.77
C GLN A 549 -22.00 1.67 -28.66
N ALA A 550 -21.44 2.74 -28.09
CA ALA A 550 -20.66 3.72 -28.84
C ALA A 550 -19.65 2.94 -29.70
N PRO A 551 -19.67 3.11 -31.03
CA PRO A 551 -18.83 2.34 -31.93
C PRO A 551 -17.39 2.72 -31.66
N GLY A 552 -16.74 1.98 -30.77
CA GLY A 552 -15.30 1.87 -30.79
C GLY A 552 -14.97 1.40 -32.20
N GLN A 553 -14.13 2.16 -32.91
CA GLN A 553 -13.52 1.62 -34.12
C GLN A 553 -13.05 0.22 -33.76
N SER A 554 -13.43 -0.78 -34.55
CA SER A 554 -13.06 -2.18 -34.37
C SER A 554 -11.54 -2.43 -34.48
N GLY A 555 -10.74 -1.39 -34.28
CA GLY A 555 -9.30 -1.39 -34.16
C GLY A 555 -8.89 -2.02 -32.84
N LEU A 556 -8.34 -3.23 -32.98
CA LEU A 556 -7.37 -3.82 -32.08
C LEU A 556 -7.79 -3.72 -30.61
N ARG A 557 -8.61 -4.70 -30.17
CA ARG A 557 -8.44 -5.26 -28.82
C ARG A 557 -6.95 -5.24 -28.53
N GLN A 558 -6.55 -4.65 -27.41
CA GLN A 558 -5.21 -4.78 -26.88
C GLN A 558 -4.72 -6.18 -27.24
N THR A 559 -3.67 -6.29 -28.05
CA THR A 559 -2.98 -7.56 -28.24
C THR A 559 -2.82 -8.05 -26.81
N ALA A 560 -3.48 -9.16 -26.48
CA ALA A 560 -3.82 -9.50 -25.09
C ALA A 560 -2.63 -9.20 -24.19
N LEU A 561 -2.83 -8.75 -22.95
CA LEU A 561 -1.76 -8.53 -21.96
C LEU A 561 -0.61 -9.57 -22.05
N GLU A 562 -0.89 -10.80 -22.49
CA GLU A 562 0.04 -11.77 -23.10
C GLU A 562 1.22 -11.21 -23.94
N THR A 563 1.04 -10.32 -24.91
CA THR A 563 2.14 -9.76 -25.73
C THR A 563 3.02 -8.75 -24.99
N PHE A 564 2.52 -8.15 -23.93
CA PHE A 564 3.30 -7.27 -23.04
C PHE A 564 4.33 -8.07 -22.21
N TRP A 565 4.08 -9.37 -22.01
CA TRP A 565 4.98 -10.30 -21.30
C TRP A 565 5.78 -11.22 -22.25
N LYS A 566 5.27 -11.55 -23.45
CA LYS A 566 5.94 -12.42 -24.42
C LYS A 566 7.17 -11.80 -25.13
N LYS A 567 7.37 -10.48 -25.07
CA LYS A 567 8.52 -9.80 -25.72
C LYS A 567 9.72 -9.53 -24.80
N THR A 568 9.72 -10.06 -23.57
CA THR A 568 10.85 -9.98 -22.63
C THR A 568 11.35 -11.37 -22.22
N GLY A 569 11.28 -12.34 -23.13
CA GLY A 569 12.00 -13.60 -23.05
C GLY A 569 13.30 -13.51 -23.82
#